data_AF-A0A3D5DD90-F1
#
_entry.id   AF-A0A3D5DD90-F1
#
_cell.length_a   1.000
_cell.length_b   1.000
_cell.length_c   1.000
_cell.angle_alpha   90.00
_cell.angle_beta   90.00
_cell.angle_gamma   90.00
#
_symmetry.space_group_name_H-M   'P 1'
#
loop_
_entity.id
_entity.type
_entity.pdbx_description
1 polymer ?
#
loop_
_entity_poly.entity_id
_entity_poly.type
_entity_poly.pdbx_seq_one_letter_code
_entity_poly.pdbx_strand_id
1 'polypeptide(L)' 'DEEAYTGTGFPRVFYLRYHGYCRYFPLWALASYSRLRRGLPTRQFEIMNQGPIDLGPLPFLATA' A
#
# COMPACT_ATOMS: atom_id res chain seq x y z
N ASP A 1 13.55 -11.76 -8.72
CA ASP A 1 12.47 -12.42 -7.97
C ASP A 1 12.95 -12.60 -6.53
N GLU A 2 12.10 -12.38 -5.54
CA GLU A 2 12.46 -12.50 -4.12
C GLU A 2 12.27 -13.94 -3.64
N GLU A 3 13.26 -14.50 -2.94
CA GLU A 3 13.24 -15.91 -2.50
C GLU A 3 12.38 -16.12 -1.26
N ALA A 4 12.36 -15.13 -0.36
CA ALA A 4 11.55 -15.16 0.85
C ALA A 4 10.10 -14.73 0.59
N TYR A 5 9.16 -15.34 1.32
CA TYR A 5 7.76 -14.94 1.33
C TYR A 5 7.58 -13.73 2.26
N THR A 6 6.95 -12.67 1.75
CA THR A 6 6.71 -11.42 2.48
C THR A 6 5.25 -11.22 2.87
N GLY A 7 4.34 -12.01 2.28
CA GLY A 7 2.92 -11.99 2.61
C GLY A 7 2.55 -13.11 3.57
N THR A 8 1.80 -12.80 4.62
CA THR A 8 1.17 -13.80 5.48
C THR A 8 -0.25 -14.06 4.98
N GLY A 9 -0.57 -15.32 4.69
CA GLY A 9 -1.95 -15.77 4.53
C GLY A 9 -2.47 -16.26 5.88
N PHE A 10 -2.24 -17.53 6.17
CA PHE A 10 -2.52 -18.14 7.46
C PHE A 10 -1.21 -18.39 8.21
N PRO A 11 -0.96 -17.75 9.37
CA PRO A 11 0.30 -17.90 10.09
C PRO A 11 0.65 -19.37 10.28
N ARG A 12 1.89 -19.74 9.95
CA ARG A 12 2.45 -21.11 10.06
C ARG A 12 1.83 -22.17 9.13
N VAL A 13 0.83 -21.82 8.34
CA VAL A 13 0.11 -22.75 7.45
C VAL A 13 0.28 -22.34 5.99
N PHE A 14 0.27 -21.04 5.69
CA PHE A 14 0.31 -20.54 4.33
C PHE A 14 0.92 -19.13 4.24
N TYR A 15 1.92 -18.99 3.38
CA TYR A 15 2.58 -17.71 3.10
C TYR A 15 2.38 -17.34 1.63
N LEU A 16 2.07 -16.06 1.42
CA LEU A 16 1.84 -15.47 0.11
C LEU A 16 3.13 -14.88 -0.43
N ARG A 17 3.37 -15.14 -1.71
CA ARG A 17 4.45 -14.50 -2.45
C ARG A 17 3.89 -13.40 -3.32
N TYR A 18 4.24 -12.17 -2.99
CA TYR A 18 3.92 -11.01 -3.81
C TYR A 18 5.09 -10.65 -4.72
N HIS A 19 5.04 -11.06 -5.99
CA HIS A 19 6.14 -10.87 -6.95
C HIS A 19 6.57 -9.40 -7.12
N GLY A 20 5.63 -8.47 -6.99
CA GLY A 20 5.89 -7.04 -7.13
C GLY A 20 6.57 -6.38 -5.94
N TYR A 21 6.52 -6.99 -4.75
CA TYR A 21 6.91 -6.30 -3.51
C TYR A 21 8.38 -5.87 -3.53
N CYS A 22 9.26 -6.76 -4.01
CA CYS A 22 10.68 -6.50 -4.16
C CYS A 22 11.03 -5.29 -5.06
N ARG A 23 10.12 -4.87 -5.94
CA ARG A 23 10.32 -3.71 -6.83
C ARG A 23 9.60 -2.46 -6.32
N TYR A 24 8.34 -2.63 -5.91
CA TYR A 24 7.49 -1.50 -5.57
C TYR A 24 7.84 -0.88 -4.21
N PHE A 25 8.11 -1.69 -3.18
CA PHE A 25 8.41 -1.16 -1.84
C PHE A 25 9.73 -0.40 -1.77
N PRO A 26 10.85 -0.91 -2.32
CA PRO A 26 12.10 -0.14 -2.30
C PRO A 26 11.99 1.17 -3.08
N LEU A 27 11.32 1.17 -4.23
CA LEU A 27 11.08 2.39 -5.01
C LEU A 27 10.26 3.40 -4.21
N TRP A 28 9.18 2.95 -3.58
CA TRP A 28 8.33 3.79 -2.75
C TRP A 28 9.08 4.36 -1.53
N ALA A 29 9.91 3.55 -0.87
CA ALA A 29 10.73 3.98 0.27
C ALA A 29 11.75 5.04 -0.13
N LEU A 30 12.45 4.85 -1.25
CA LEU A 30 13.42 5.83 -1.78
C LEU A 30 12.75 7.14 -2.20
N ALA A 31 11.60 7.07 -2.88
CA ALA A 31 10.84 8.25 -3.26
C ALA A 31 10.35 9.03 -2.03
N SER A 32 9.85 8.32 -1.01
CA SER A 32 9.42 8.91 0.26
C SER A 32 10.58 9.58 0.99
N TYR A 33 11.72 8.90 1.09
CA TYR A 33 12.94 9.45 1.68
C TYR A 33 13.41 10.72 0.96
N SER A 34 13.45 10.71 -0.38
CA SER A 34 13.84 11.87 -1.18
C SER A 34 12.96 13.09 -0.93
N ARG A 35 11.64 12.89 -0.81
CA ARG A 35 10.69 13.97 -0.49
C ARG A 35 10.88 14.50 0.94
N LEU A 36 10.98 13.60 1.92
CA LEU A 36 11.19 13.98 3.32
C LEU A 36 12.51 14.75 3.50
N ARG A 37 13.59 14.33 2.84
CA ARG A 37 14.87 15.06 2.82
C ARG A 37 14.78 16.48 2.26
N ARG A 38 13.79 16.75 1.39
CA ARG A 38 13.53 18.08 0.82
C ARG A 38 12.52 18.88 1.64
N GLY A 39 12.07 18.38 2.79
CA GLY A 39 11.02 19.01 3.60
C GLY A 39 9.64 18.97 2.97
N LEU A 40 9.41 18.09 1.99
CA LEU A 40 8.13 17.96 1.29
C LEU A 40 7.28 16.83 1.91
N PRO A 41 5.95 16.96 1.95
CA PRO A 41 5.06 15.88 2.39
C PRO A 41 5.18 14.67 1.45
N THR A 42 4.90 13.45 1.91
CA THR A 42 4.86 12.27 1.03
C THR A 42 3.56 12.23 0.24
N ARG A 43 3.54 11.53 -0.91
CA ARG A 43 2.30 11.37 -1.69
C ARG A 43 1.20 10.66 -0.90
N GLN A 44 1.59 9.71 -0.05
CA GLN A 44 0.69 9.03 0.86
C GLN A 44 -0.04 10.02 1.78
N PHE A 45 0.69 10.97 2.37
CA PHE A 45 0.12 12.00 3.24
C PHE A 45 -0.83 12.92 2.49
N GLU A 46 -0.47 13.33 1.27
CA GLU A 46 -1.34 14.14 0.42
C GLU A 46 -2.67 13.43 0.13
N ILE A 47 -2.66 12.14 -0.20
CA ILE A 47 -3.87 11.36 -0.47
C ILE A 47 -4.70 11.16 0.81
N MET A 48 -4.06 10.88 1.95
CA MET A 48 -4.76 10.75 3.22
C MET A 48 -5.50 12.03 3.63
N ASN A 49 -4.97 13.21 3.27
CA ASN A 49 -5.62 14.50 3.52
C ASN A 49 -6.76 14.82 2.56
N GLN A 50 -6.93 14.09 1.45
CA GLN A 50 -8.01 14.30 0.50
C GLN A 50 -9.37 13.80 1.01
N GLY A 51 -9.39 13.14 2.17
CA GLY A 51 -10.59 12.61 2.80
C GLY A 51 -10.90 11.17 2.37
N PRO A 52 -12.06 10.63 2.80
CA PRO A 52 -12.49 9.29 2.42
C PRO A 52 -12.53 9.15 0.90
N ILE A 53 -12.03 8.02 0.40
CA ILE A 53 -12.18 7.67 -1.01
C ILE A 53 -13.67 7.48 -1.27
N ASP A 54 -14.24 8.28 -2.18
CA ASP A 54 -15.58 8.03 -2.69
C ASP A 54 -15.53 6.77 -3.56
N LEU A 55 -16.07 5.67 -3.02
CA LEU A 55 -16.17 4.38 -3.71
C LEU A 55 -17.38 4.33 -4.67
N GLY A 56 -18.17 5.42 -4.74
CA GLY A 56 -19.45 5.44 -5.41
C GLY A 56 -20.52 4.65 -4.65
N PRO A 57 -21.71 4.49 -5.26
CA PRO A 57 -22.80 3.74 -4.62
C PRO A 57 -22.40 2.28 -4.46
N LEU A 58 -22.17 1.86 -3.21
CA LEU A 58 -21.93 0.48 -2.86
C LEU A 58 -23.26 -0.29 -2.90
N PRO A 59 -23.44 -1.26 -3.82
CA PRO A 59 -24.74 -1.90 -4.04
C PRO A 59 -25.26 -2.67 -2.82
N PHE A 60 -24.39 -2.99 -1.84
CA PHE A 60 -24.77 -3.72 -0.63
C PHE A 60 -25.24 -2.83 0.54
N LEU A 61 -25.10 -1.50 0.45
CA LEU A 61 -25.56 -0.56 1.49
C LEU A 61 -26.92 0.08 1.19
N ALA A 62 -27.45 -0.09 -0.03
CA ALA A 62 -28.68 0.57 -0.49
C ALA A 62 -29.97 -0.19 -0.11
N THR A 63 -29.87 -1.36 0.52
CA THR A 63 -31.00 -2.27 0.80
C THR A 63 -31.18 -2.56 2.30
N ALA A 64 -30.89 -1.59 3.17
CA ALA A 64 -31.21 -1.66 4.60
C ALA A 64 -32.34 -0.67 4.94
#